data_AF-A0AAD2FI48-F1
#
_entry.id   AF-A0AAD2FI48-F1
#
_cell.length_a   1.000
_cell.length_b   1.000
_cell.length_c   1.000
_cell.angle_alpha   90.00
_cell.angle_beta   90.00
_cell.angle_gamma   90.00
#
_symmetry.space_group_name_H-M   'P 1'
#
loop_
_entity.id
_entity.type
_entity.pdbx_description
1 polymer ?
#
loop_
_entity_poly.entity_id
_entity_poly.type
_entity_poly.pdbx_seq_one_letter_code
_entity_poly.pdbx_strand_id
1 'polypeptide(L)'
;MRQKSTSTRYIALILSLLVLTFAYIQSGNLDVLLPSRSQHNWKSGTSGYTQLEEIDARDQSSSDTKQSHDQSVAYAAEIPQRDPPTSPRLTPTLPPETSPPSSSSTKSPAEKDPTQLETKHEYTDKATIVIALSGEMANNLMHIAHGIGLQQLAKDLYNIDCNLVLRHHVGPNNRAPKPKWKSARSNIQQCFPKLADWDFSEGNTPHYKEQAQKQDDWLGKDRYDYLTGHVNAHNQTEIETGLAYLAKKLLKDSKRPKQDDSKGPIRLPFMLSQTLDAFPLINKYYTQIRDIMTFDNVKCCNRLPEPNEYVFHYRNYQSELPRTRAYDMGFAELSPQKTAKELFGHLKKEATKAKVGITTRIPNQVARDQVEALEQEGVQAYLVEDQSAVADFCFLKESKKELVGNARSTFVFWAGLLGDVPKVRLYHVDNWGLRNRHPNFYERFTYNWTHPKLKERIEFELYQAEEMEEKGAT
;
A
#
# COMPACT_ATOMS: atom_id res chain seq x y z
N MET A 1 -49.58 24.67 44.79
CA MET A 1 -48.57 23.66 44.38
C MET A 1 -47.20 24.34 44.43
N ARG A 2 -46.31 23.86 45.32
CA ARG A 2 -44.98 24.44 45.58
C ARG A 2 -43.94 23.67 44.76
N GLN A 3 -43.18 24.38 43.92
CA GLN A 3 -42.01 23.85 43.22
C GLN A 3 -40.87 24.87 43.35
N LYS A 4 -40.11 24.77 44.45
CA LYS A 4 -38.80 25.39 44.63
C LYS A 4 -37.99 24.47 45.54
N SER A 5 -36.81 24.03 45.09
CA SER A 5 -35.64 23.60 45.90
C SER A 5 -34.89 22.40 45.28
N THR A 6 -34.26 22.62 44.12
CA THR A 6 -33.20 21.73 43.61
C THR A 6 -31.92 22.51 43.31
N SER A 7 -32.03 23.77 42.90
CA SER A 7 -30.87 24.63 42.60
C SER A 7 -29.97 24.93 43.82
N THR A 8 -30.55 25.14 45.00
CA THR A 8 -29.79 25.50 46.21
C THR A 8 -28.90 24.37 46.74
N ARG A 9 -29.28 23.10 46.49
CA ARG A 9 -28.50 21.94 46.93
C ARG A 9 -27.26 21.69 46.05
N TYR A 10 -27.35 21.99 44.76
CA TYR A 10 -26.22 21.86 43.83
C TYR A 10 -25.14 22.93 44.09
N ILE A 11 -25.54 24.16 44.38
CA ILE A 11 -24.61 25.25 44.69
C ILE A 11 -23.85 24.97 46.00
N ALA A 12 -24.52 24.42 47.02
CA ALA A 12 -23.87 24.04 48.27
C ALA A 12 -22.84 22.91 48.06
N LEU A 13 -23.12 21.93 47.21
CA LEU A 13 -22.21 20.81 46.95
C LEU A 13 -20.93 21.27 46.23
N ILE A 14 -21.08 22.16 45.24
CA ILE A 14 -19.95 22.73 44.48
C ILE A 14 -19.06 23.58 45.38
N LEU A 15 -19.66 24.40 46.25
CA LEU A 15 -18.91 25.22 47.21
C LEU A 15 -18.17 24.37 48.24
N SER A 16 -18.75 23.27 48.74
CA SER A 16 -18.06 22.34 49.64
C SER A 16 -16.87 21.63 48.98
N LEU A 17 -17.00 21.24 47.71
CA LEU A 17 -15.90 20.64 46.93
C LEU A 17 -14.76 21.63 46.68
N LEU A 18 -15.07 22.90 46.39
CA LEU A 18 -14.06 23.93 46.20
C LEU A 18 -13.31 24.23 47.51
N VAL A 19 -14.01 24.29 48.65
CA VAL A 19 -13.38 24.50 49.97
C VAL A 19 -12.45 23.33 50.34
N LEU A 20 -12.85 22.09 50.09
CA LEU A 20 -12.01 20.91 50.31
C LEU A 20 -10.76 20.89 49.42
N THR A 21 -10.90 21.33 48.17
CA THR A 21 -9.77 21.40 47.23
C THR A 21 -8.79 22.50 47.63
N PHE A 22 -9.29 23.65 48.10
CA PHE A 22 -8.44 24.75 48.59
C PHE A 22 -7.74 24.40 49.91
N ALA A 23 -8.42 23.70 50.82
CA ALA A 23 -7.82 23.23 52.07
C ALA A 23 -6.73 22.17 51.83
N TYR A 24 -6.92 21.29 50.84
CA TYR A 24 -5.93 20.30 50.44
C TYR A 24 -4.66 20.96 49.86
N ILE A 25 -4.82 21.96 48.99
CA ILE A 25 -3.70 22.71 48.40
C ILE A 25 -2.94 23.53 49.45
N GLN A 26 -3.62 24.11 50.46
CA GLN A 26 -2.95 24.85 51.53
C GLN A 26 -2.22 23.96 52.55
N SER A 27 -2.53 22.66 52.61
CA SER A 27 -1.92 21.75 53.60
C SER A 27 -0.50 21.26 53.29
N GLY A 28 0.10 21.68 52.17
CA GLY A 28 1.56 21.65 51.97
C GLY A 28 2.26 20.29 52.02
N ASN A 29 1.55 19.16 51.93
CA ASN A 29 2.18 17.84 51.87
C ASN A 29 2.42 17.43 50.41
N LEU A 30 3.55 17.86 49.88
CA LEU A 30 4.06 17.47 48.57
C LEU A 30 5.47 16.91 48.73
N ASP A 31 5.57 15.83 49.49
CA ASP A 31 6.74 14.97 49.54
C ASP A 31 6.27 13.53 49.70
N VAL A 32 7.03 12.59 49.13
CA VAL A 32 6.82 11.12 49.10
C VAL A 32 6.07 10.63 47.86
N LEU A 33 6.81 10.47 46.76
CA LEU A 33 7.02 9.22 46.01
C LEU A 33 7.66 9.50 44.63
N LEU A 34 8.99 9.61 44.59
CA LEU A 34 9.76 9.42 43.35
C LEU A 34 10.84 8.36 43.63
N PRO A 35 10.86 7.23 42.89
CA PRO A 35 12.03 6.38 42.87
C PRO A 35 13.10 6.96 41.94
N SER A 36 14.33 6.73 42.35
CA SER A 36 15.58 7.21 41.78
C SER A 36 15.82 6.83 40.32
N ARG A 37 16.37 7.78 39.57
CA ARG A 37 17.03 7.57 38.27
C ARG A 37 18.32 6.77 38.48
N SER A 38 18.37 5.55 37.96
CA SER A 38 19.64 4.88 37.63
C SER A 38 19.90 4.98 36.13
N GLN A 39 21.12 5.35 35.79
CA GLN A 39 21.65 5.36 34.44
C GLN A 39 21.81 3.92 33.94
N HIS A 40 21.14 3.57 32.83
CA HIS A 40 21.48 2.37 32.08
C HIS A 40 21.54 2.62 30.56
N ASN A 41 22.65 2.15 30.01
CA ASN A 41 23.05 2.16 28.61
C ASN A 41 21.95 1.63 27.70
N TRP A 42 21.66 2.39 26.64
CA TRP A 42 20.86 1.94 25.51
C TRP A 42 21.59 0.85 24.73
N LYS A 43 21.22 -0.41 24.98
CA LYS A 43 21.34 -1.48 23.99
C LYS A 43 20.06 -1.51 23.17
N SER A 44 20.20 -1.41 21.85
CA SER A 44 19.15 -1.58 20.85
C SER A 44 18.42 -2.90 21.05
N GLY A 45 17.19 -2.83 21.56
CA GLY A 45 16.30 -3.98 21.72
C GLY A 45 15.48 -4.20 20.45
N THR A 46 15.74 -5.32 19.78
CA THR A 46 14.86 -5.95 18.80
C THR A 46 13.51 -6.30 19.47
N SER A 47 12.42 -5.72 18.97
CA SER A 47 11.06 -5.98 19.45
C SER A 47 10.61 -7.38 19.07
N GLY A 48 10.48 -8.24 20.08
CA GLY A 48 9.79 -9.52 19.99
C GLY A 48 8.27 -9.32 20.13
N TYR A 49 7.51 -9.89 19.21
CA TYR A 49 6.06 -10.03 19.33
C TYR A 49 5.74 -11.09 20.39
N THR A 50 5.40 -10.65 21.60
CA THR A 50 4.59 -11.42 22.55
C THR A 50 3.28 -10.67 22.81
N GLN A 51 2.18 -11.40 22.61
CA GLN A 51 0.81 -11.21 23.08
C GLN A 51 0.50 -9.89 23.82
N LEU A 52 -0.40 -9.09 23.23
CA LEU A 52 -1.28 -8.18 23.97
C LEU A 52 -2.71 -8.64 23.75
N GLU A 53 -3.27 -9.23 24.79
CA GLU A 53 -4.71 -9.40 25.01
C GLU A 53 -5.36 -8.10 25.49
N GLU A 54 -6.65 -7.97 25.15
CA GLU A 54 -7.72 -7.20 25.79
C GLU A 54 -7.48 -5.75 26.25
N ILE A 55 -8.13 -4.80 25.56
CA ILE A 55 -9.11 -3.88 26.17
C ILE A 55 -10.26 -3.65 25.14
N ASP A 56 -11.48 -3.52 25.65
CA ASP A 56 -12.75 -3.10 25.04
C ASP A 56 -13.76 -4.17 24.60
N ALA A 57 -14.50 -4.64 25.61
CA ALA A 57 -15.92 -4.95 25.52
C ALA A 57 -16.68 -4.15 26.58
N ARG A 58 -17.42 -3.10 26.18
CA ARG A 58 -18.67 -2.65 26.82
C ARG A 58 -19.39 -1.58 25.97
N ASP A 59 -20.71 -1.73 25.94
CA ASP A 59 -21.75 -0.81 25.48
C ASP A 59 -21.84 -0.47 23.98
N GLN A 60 -22.77 -1.16 23.29
CA GLN A 60 -24.08 -0.55 22.99
C GLN A 60 -25.07 -1.60 22.48
N SER A 61 -26.10 -1.83 23.28
CA SER A 61 -27.40 -2.39 22.87
C SER A 61 -28.32 -1.24 22.46
N SER A 62 -29.27 -1.54 21.55
CA SER A 62 -30.26 -0.64 20.92
C SER A 62 -29.69 0.10 19.69
N SER A 63 -30.33 0.15 18.53
CA SER A 63 -31.69 -0.24 18.13
C SER A 63 -31.77 -0.44 16.60
N ASP A 64 -32.89 -1.02 16.16
CA ASP A 64 -33.58 -0.77 14.90
C ASP A 64 -32.97 -1.20 13.55
N THR A 65 -33.44 -2.39 13.13
CA THR A 65 -34.13 -2.63 11.85
C THR A 65 -33.87 -1.63 10.71
N LYS A 66 -32.87 -1.92 9.88
CA LYS A 66 -32.91 -1.59 8.44
C LYS A 66 -32.51 -2.80 7.62
N GLN A 67 -33.55 -3.49 7.17
CA GLN A 67 -33.51 -4.55 6.18
C GLN A 67 -33.21 -3.87 4.82
N SER A 68 -31.96 -3.92 4.35
CA SER A 68 -31.64 -3.53 2.97
C SER A 68 -32.05 -4.66 2.05
N HIS A 69 -33.12 -4.44 1.28
CA HIS A 69 -33.50 -5.27 0.15
C HIS A 69 -32.42 -5.21 -0.93
N ASP A 70 -31.69 -6.31 -1.09
CA ASP A 70 -31.04 -6.66 -2.36
C ASP A 70 -32.12 -7.25 -3.27
N GLN A 71 -32.68 -6.43 -4.16
CA GLN A 71 -33.48 -6.89 -5.30
C GLN A 71 -32.74 -6.51 -6.57
N SER A 72 -31.95 -7.43 -7.09
CA SER A 72 -31.43 -7.39 -8.45
C SER A 72 -32.54 -7.82 -9.41
N VAL A 73 -33.19 -6.84 -10.04
CA VAL A 73 -34.11 -7.07 -11.17
C VAL A 73 -33.25 -7.18 -12.43
N ALA A 74 -33.21 -8.38 -13.00
CA ALA A 74 -32.58 -8.65 -14.28
C ALA A 74 -33.45 -8.07 -15.42
N TYR A 75 -32.93 -7.07 -16.13
CA TYR A 75 -33.41 -6.70 -17.46
C TYR A 75 -32.41 -7.22 -18.50
N ALA A 76 -32.83 -8.21 -19.27
CA ALA A 76 -32.14 -8.63 -20.47
C ALA A 76 -32.53 -7.68 -21.60
N ALA A 77 -31.56 -6.91 -22.11
CA ALA A 77 -31.68 -6.15 -23.34
C ALA A 77 -30.65 -6.68 -24.34
N GLU A 78 -31.13 -7.12 -25.49
CA GLU A 78 -30.33 -7.57 -26.62
C GLU A 78 -29.50 -6.40 -27.19
N ILE A 79 -28.19 -6.59 -27.30
CA ILE A 79 -27.27 -5.64 -27.93
C ILE A 79 -26.98 -6.14 -29.35
N PRO A 80 -27.19 -5.31 -30.41
CA PRO A 80 -26.83 -5.70 -31.77
C PRO A 80 -25.31 -5.66 -31.97
N GLN A 81 -24.79 -6.71 -32.58
CA GLN A 81 -23.40 -6.82 -33.01
C GLN A 81 -23.05 -5.69 -33.99
N ARG A 82 -21.99 -4.93 -33.69
CA ARG A 82 -21.34 -4.03 -34.64
C ARG A 82 -20.00 -4.62 -35.04
N ASP A 83 -19.74 -4.66 -36.35
CA ASP A 83 -18.47 -5.06 -36.92
C ASP A 83 -17.34 -4.09 -36.54
N PRO A 84 -16.10 -4.58 -36.37
CA PRO A 84 -14.96 -3.75 -36.01
C PRO A 84 -14.48 -2.92 -37.22
N PRO A 85 -14.14 -1.62 -37.03
CA PRO A 85 -13.53 -0.84 -38.09
C PRO A 85 -12.05 -1.21 -38.23
N THR A 86 -11.67 -1.57 -39.45
CA THR A 86 -10.28 -1.67 -39.90
C THR A 86 -9.69 -0.27 -39.98
N SER A 87 -8.50 -0.06 -39.40
CA SER A 87 -7.73 1.17 -39.61
C SER A 87 -6.24 0.89 -39.77
N PRO A 88 -5.54 1.73 -40.55
CA PRO A 88 -4.30 1.37 -41.22
C PRO A 88 -3.07 1.64 -40.36
N ARG A 89 -2.07 0.77 -40.54
CA ARG A 89 -0.75 0.81 -39.92
C ARG A 89 0.08 1.96 -40.50
N LEU A 90 0.38 2.98 -39.70
CA LEU A 90 1.40 3.98 -40.01
C LEU A 90 2.70 3.64 -39.27
N THR A 91 3.75 3.34 -40.03
CA THR A 91 5.14 3.23 -39.56
C THR A 91 5.79 4.61 -39.48
N PRO A 92 6.41 4.99 -38.35
CA PRO A 92 7.28 6.15 -38.30
C PRO A 92 8.73 5.74 -38.62
N THR A 93 9.31 6.41 -39.62
CA THR A 93 10.73 6.38 -39.96
C THR A 93 11.48 7.33 -39.01
N LEU A 94 12.47 6.82 -38.27
CA LEU A 94 13.39 7.63 -37.45
C LEU A 94 14.58 8.13 -38.30
N PRO A 95 15.04 9.37 -38.11
CA PRO A 95 16.29 9.88 -38.69
C PRO A 95 17.53 9.48 -37.86
N PRO A 96 18.75 9.54 -38.43
CA PRO A 96 19.96 8.98 -37.84
C PRO A 96 20.57 9.88 -36.75
N GLU A 97 21.04 9.26 -35.67
CA GLU A 97 21.83 9.87 -34.61
C GLU A 97 23.24 10.26 -35.09
N THR A 98 23.58 11.53 -34.90
CA THR A 98 24.94 12.07 -35.01
C THR A 98 25.72 11.83 -33.72
N SER A 99 26.86 11.15 -33.83
CA SER A 99 27.81 10.91 -32.72
C SER A 99 28.60 12.18 -32.35
N PRO A 100 28.87 12.45 -31.06
CA PRO A 100 29.86 13.44 -30.64
C PRO A 100 31.25 12.82 -30.38
N PRO A 101 32.31 13.64 -30.39
CA PRO A 101 33.70 13.18 -30.45
C PRO A 101 34.31 12.87 -29.08
N SER A 102 35.30 11.99 -29.14
CA SER A 102 36.20 11.56 -28.06
C SER A 102 37.04 12.69 -27.46
N SER A 103 37.14 12.75 -26.14
CA SER A 103 38.18 13.53 -25.44
C SER A 103 38.81 12.78 -24.26
N SER A 104 40.10 12.52 -24.42
CA SER A 104 41.21 12.52 -23.45
C SER A 104 41.04 11.90 -22.06
N SER A 105 41.81 10.83 -21.86
CA SER A 105 42.10 10.13 -20.62
C SER A 105 42.95 10.93 -19.63
N THR A 106 42.51 11.00 -18.37
CA THR A 106 43.36 11.34 -17.22
C THR A 106 43.44 10.11 -16.32
N LYS A 107 44.66 9.56 -16.13
CA LYS A 107 44.93 8.39 -15.31
C LYS A 107 44.78 8.74 -13.82
N SER A 108 43.76 8.17 -13.18
CA SER A 108 43.64 8.07 -11.72
C SER A 108 44.16 6.70 -11.23
N PRO A 109 44.56 6.59 -9.95
CA PRO A 109 45.28 5.45 -9.41
C PRO A 109 44.35 4.24 -9.27
N ALA A 110 44.91 3.04 -9.50
CA ALA A 110 44.23 1.75 -9.53
C ALA A 110 43.27 1.52 -8.33
N GLU A 111 42.00 1.75 -8.60
CA GLU A 111 40.88 1.25 -7.81
C GLU A 111 40.84 -0.27 -8.03
N LYS A 112 40.93 -1.03 -6.93
CA LYS A 112 40.86 -2.50 -6.98
C LYS A 112 39.50 -2.89 -7.55
N ASP A 113 39.53 -3.44 -8.74
CA ASP A 113 38.38 -3.97 -9.48
C ASP A 113 37.57 -4.95 -8.60
N PRO A 114 36.34 -4.58 -8.17
CA PRO A 114 35.48 -5.47 -7.39
C PRO A 114 34.82 -6.54 -8.28
N THR A 115 35.06 -6.57 -9.59
CA THR A 115 34.43 -7.53 -10.51
C THR A 115 35.24 -8.82 -10.68
N GLN A 116 35.64 -9.46 -9.58
CA GLN A 116 35.68 -10.92 -9.62
C GLN A 116 34.23 -11.41 -9.51
N LEU A 117 33.54 -11.47 -10.66
CA LEU A 117 32.30 -12.23 -10.79
C LEU A 117 32.63 -13.66 -10.37
N GLU A 118 32.27 -14.03 -9.14
CA GLU A 118 32.22 -15.42 -8.69
C GLU A 118 31.51 -16.21 -9.80
N THR A 119 32.17 -17.25 -10.31
CA THR A 119 31.61 -18.18 -11.28
C THR A 119 30.18 -18.54 -10.86
N LYS A 120 29.19 -18.24 -11.72
CA LYS A 120 27.77 -18.53 -11.48
C LYS A 120 27.64 -20.01 -11.06
N HIS A 121 27.56 -20.24 -9.75
CA HIS A 121 27.31 -21.57 -9.23
C HIS A 121 25.89 -21.94 -9.65
N GLU A 122 25.76 -23.07 -10.35
CA GLU A 122 24.48 -23.59 -10.76
C GLU A 122 23.81 -24.26 -9.55
N TYR A 123 22.82 -23.60 -8.96
CA TYR A 123 21.99 -24.20 -7.92
C TYR A 123 20.83 -24.92 -8.60
N THR A 124 20.79 -26.25 -8.55
CA THR A 124 19.67 -27.06 -9.04
C THR A 124 18.54 -27.19 -8.03
N ASP A 125 18.75 -26.68 -6.81
CA ASP A 125 17.79 -26.79 -5.73
C ASP A 125 16.63 -25.81 -5.89
N LYS A 126 15.42 -26.33 -5.65
CA LYS A 126 14.16 -25.56 -5.68
C LYS A 126 13.89 -24.95 -4.31
N ALA A 127 13.35 -23.74 -4.28
CA ALA A 127 12.86 -23.08 -3.06
C ALA A 127 11.38 -22.72 -3.19
N THR A 128 10.75 -22.29 -2.09
CA THR A 128 9.40 -21.72 -2.12
C THR A 128 9.41 -20.26 -1.65
N ILE A 129 8.62 -19.42 -2.31
CA ILE A 129 8.25 -18.09 -1.82
C ILE A 129 6.78 -18.15 -1.43
N VAL A 130 6.51 -18.06 -0.13
CA VAL A 130 5.15 -17.97 0.40
C VAL A 130 4.73 -16.50 0.41
N ILE A 131 3.66 -16.17 -0.31
CA ILE A 131 3.13 -14.82 -0.43
C ILE A 131 1.96 -14.64 0.55
N ALA A 132 2.18 -13.86 1.60
CA ALA A 132 1.19 -13.57 2.63
C ALA A 132 0.25 -12.44 2.20
N LEU A 133 -0.92 -12.80 1.70
CA LEU A 133 -1.94 -11.88 1.23
C LEU A 133 -2.69 -11.23 2.39
N SER A 134 -2.92 -9.92 2.29
CA SER A 134 -3.69 -9.16 3.26
C SER A 134 -4.25 -7.87 2.65
N GLY A 135 -5.48 -7.52 3.06
CA GLY A 135 -6.14 -6.27 2.67
C GLY A 135 -7.13 -6.43 1.51
N GLU A 136 -7.28 -5.36 0.75
CA GLU A 136 -8.16 -5.26 -0.43
C GLU A 136 -7.41 -5.71 -1.70
N MET A 137 -8.10 -5.71 -2.86
CA MET A 137 -7.55 -6.14 -4.16
C MET A 137 -6.15 -5.60 -4.45
N ALA A 138 -5.95 -4.28 -4.43
CA ALA A 138 -4.67 -3.67 -4.79
C ALA A 138 -3.53 -3.98 -3.81
N ASN A 139 -3.84 -4.23 -2.53
CA ASN A 139 -2.84 -4.70 -1.58
C ASN A 139 -2.37 -6.11 -1.94
N ASN A 140 -3.30 -6.99 -2.31
CA ASN A 140 -2.96 -8.34 -2.73
C ASN A 140 -2.15 -8.34 -4.04
N LEU A 141 -2.46 -7.48 -5.01
CA LEU A 141 -1.64 -7.30 -6.22
C LEU A 141 -0.20 -6.91 -5.86
N MET A 142 -0.02 -6.03 -4.87
CA MET A 142 1.32 -5.64 -4.39
C MET A 142 2.10 -6.82 -3.81
N HIS A 143 1.46 -7.61 -2.93
CA HIS A 143 2.10 -8.81 -2.35
C HIS A 143 2.49 -9.83 -3.43
N ILE A 144 1.62 -10.05 -4.41
CA ILE A 144 1.86 -10.97 -5.53
C ILE A 144 3.02 -10.45 -6.39
N ALA A 145 3.04 -9.16 -6.73
CA ALA A 145 4.12 -8.55 -7.50
C ALA A 145 5.47 -8.63 -6.78
N HIS A 146 5.49 -8.42 -5.47
CA HIS A 146 6.69 -8.63 -4.66
C HIS A 146 7.18 -10.08 -4.75
N GLY A 147 6.29 -11.06 -4.60
CA GLY A 147 6.64 -12.48 -4.71
C GLY A 147 7.18 -12.86 -6.09
N ILE A 148 6.54 -12.40 -7.17
CA ILE A 148 7.02 -12.58 -8.55
C ILE A 148 8.41 -11.95 -8.72
N GLY A 149 8.59 -10.73 -8.26
CA GLY A 149 9.87 -10.04 -8.33
C GLY A 149 10.99 -10.77 -7.58
N LEU A 150 10.69 -11.32 -6.40
CA LEU A 150 11.63 -12.14 -5.64
C LEU A 150 12.00 -13.41 -6.38
N GLN A 151 11.03 -14.08 -7.01
CA GLN A 151 11.28 -15.28 -7.84
C GLN A 151 12.23 -14.95 -9.00
N GLN A 152 11.97 -13.86 -9.73
CA GLN A 152 12.84 -13.44 -10.83
C GLN A 152 14.24 -13.06 -10.34
N LEU A 153 14.36 -12.33 -9.23
CA LEU A 153 15.66 -11.96 -8.67
C LEU A 153 16.47 -13.16 -8.17
N ALA A 154 15.82 -14.14 -7.54
CA ALA A 154 16.46 -15.39 -7.13
C ALA A 154 17.01 -16.15 -8.35
N LYS A 155 16.23 -16.19 -9.44
CA LYS A 155 16.63 -16.82 -10.69
C LYS A 155 17.82 -16.10 -11.35
N ASP A 156 17.77 -14.78 -11.44
CA ASP A 156 18.81 -13.97 -12.09
C ASP A 156 20.16 -14.05 -11.38
N LEU A 157 20.14 -13.89 -10.04
CA LEU A 157 21.36 -13.80 -9.24
C LEU A 157 21.97 -15.18 -8.92
N TYR A 158 21.12 -16.18 -8.68
CA TYR A 158 21.55 -17.45 -8.10
C TYR A 158 21.06 -18.68 -8.89
N ASN A 159 20.37 -18.51 -10.01
CA ASN A 159 19.75 -19.59 -10.79
C ASN A 159 18.75 -20.46 -9.98
N ILE A 160 18.23 -19.95 -8.85
CA ILE A 160 17.29 -20.68 -8.01
C ILE A 160 15.90 -20.64 -8.65
N ASP A 161 15.28 -21.81 -8.82
CA ASP A 161 13.89 -21.93 -9.25
C ASP A 161 12.96 -21.93 -8.02
N CYS A 162 12.13 -20.91 -7.91
CA CYS A 162 11.22 -20.74 -6.77
C CYS A 162 9.77 -21.04 -7.17
N ASN A 163 9.08 -21.89 -6.41
CA ASN A 163 7.62 -21.98 -6.50
C ASN A 163 6.97 -20.83 -5.72
N LEU A 164 5.88 -20.25 -6.24
CA LEU A 164 5.09 -19.24 -5.54
C LEU A 164 3.88 -19.92 -4.91
N VAL A 165 3.66 -19.72 -3.61
CA VAL A 165 2.50 -20.25 -2.89
C VAL A 165 1.76 -19.10 -2.23
N LEU A 166 0.49 -18.90 -2.58
CA LEU A 166 -0.33 -17.85 -1.96
C LEU A 166 -0.89 -18.32 -0.62
N ARG A 167 -0.91 -17.40 0.35
CA ARG A 167 -1.50 -17.64 1.67
C ARG A 167 -2.25 -16.41 2.13
N HIS A 168 -3.55 -16.49 2.30
CA HIS A 168 -4.31 -15.38 2.89
C HIS A 168 -4.14 -15.29 4.40
N HIS A 169 -4.18 -14.07 4.93
CA HIS A 169 -4.16 -13.83 6.36
C HIS A 169 -5.38 -14.47 7.05
N VAL A 170 -5.11 -15.29 8.08
CA VAL A 170 -6.11 -15.80 9.02
C VAL A 170 -5.98 -14.96 10.27
N GLY A 171 -7.08 -14.38 10.76
CA GLY A 171 -7.04 -13.56 11.96
C GLY A 171 -6.51 -14.34 13.18
N PRO A 172 -6.06 -13.65 14.24
CA PRO A 172 -5.67 -14.31 15.47
C PRO A 172 -6.80 -15.23 15.98
N ASN A 173 -6.42 -16.36 16.58
CA ASN A 173 -7.31 -17.37 17.17
C ASN A 173 -8.25 -18.08 16.17
N ASN A 174 -7.83 -18.30 14.92
CA ASN A 174 -8.67 -18.91 13.88
C ASN A 174 -10.04 -18.21 13.70
N ARG A 175 -10.15 -16.93 14.10
CA ARG A 175 -11.38 -16.17 13.87
C ARG A 175 -11.66 -16.16 12.38
N ALA A 176 -12.94 -16.30 12.02
CA ALA A 176 -13.40 -16.34 10.64
C ALA A 176 -12.68 -15.25 9.83
N PRO A 177 -12.03 -15.63 8.72
CA PRO A 177 -11.10 -14.73 8.07
C PRO A 177 -11.89 -13.52 7.53
N LYS A 178 -11.35 -12.32 7.74
CA LYS A 178 -12.06 -11.06 7.48
C LYS A 178 -12.64 -11.06 6.05
N PRO A 179 -13.90 -10.63 5.81
CA PRO A 179 -14.53 -10.70 4.49
C PRO A 179 -13.72 -10.08 3.33
N LYS A 180 -12.85 -9.11 3.64
CA LYS A 180 -12.04 -8.34 2.68
C LYS A 180 -11.22 -9.19 1.73
N TRP A 181 -10.53 -10.23 2.21
CA TRP A 181 -9.69 -11.04 1.33
C TRP A 181 -10.51 -11.86 0.33
N LYS A 182 -11.75 -12.25 0.67
CA LYS A 182 -12.63 -13.01 -0.23
C LYS A 182 -13.06 -12.17 -1.41
N SER A 183 -13.49 -10.92 -1.14
CA SER A 183 -13.82 -9.96 -2.20
C SER A 183 -12.58 -9.63 -3.04
N ALA A 184 -11.44 -9.37 -2.40
CA ALA A 184 -10.18 -9.14 -3.11
C ALA A 184 -9.81 -10.31 -4.02
N ARG A 185 -9.88 -11.56 -3.54
CA ARG A 185 -9.65 -12.77 -4.35
C ARG A 185 -10.62 -12.83 -5.53
N SER A 186 -11.92 -12.69 -5.27
CA SER A 186 -12.95 -12.74 -6.31
C SER A 186 -12.68 -11.70 -7.41
N ASN A 187 -12.37 -10.47 -7.03
CA ASN A 187 -12.06 -9.39 -7.97
C ASN A 187 -10.79 -9.70 -8.77
N ILE A 188 -9.75 -10.24 -8.14
CA ILE A 188 -8.51 -10.61 -8.85
C ILE A 188 -8.78 -11.73 -9.85
N GLN A 189 -9.41 -12.82 -9.42
CA GLN A 189 -9.69 -13.96 -10.30
C GLN A 189 -10.64 -13.58 -11.44
N GLN A 190 -11.56 -12.64 -11.19
CA GLN A 190 -12.47 -12.15 -12.20
C GLN A 190 -11.77 -11.30 -13.26
N CYS A 191 -10.87 -10.40 -12.85
CA CYS A 191 -10.39 -9.28 -13.67
C CYS A 191 -8.93 -9.37 -14.12
N PHE A 192 -8.17 -10.36 -13.64
CA PHE A 192 -6.79 -10.58 -14.02
C PHE A 192 -6.65 -12.00 -14.57
N PRO A 193 -6.85 -12.23 -15.88
CA PRO A 193 -7.01 -13.58 -16.45
C PRO A 193 -5.84 -14.52 -16.14
N LYS A 194 -4.60 -14.03 -16.10
CA LYS A 194 -3.41 -14.84 -15.77
C LYS A 194 -3.29 -15.23 -14.29
N LEU A 195 -4.12 -14.63 -13.43
CA LEU A 195 -4.24 -14.95 -12.01
C LEU A 195 -5.54 -15.68 -11.67
N ALA A 196 -6.41 -15.95 -12.65
CA ALA A 196 -7.72 -16.56 -12.44
C ALA A 196 -7.62 -17.93 -11.75
N ASP A 197 -6.67 -18.75 -12.19
CA ASP A 197 -6.49 -20.12 -11.73
C ASP A 197 -5.53 -20.26 -10.54
N TRP A 198 -5.00 -19.15 -10.00
CA TRP A 198 -4.13 -19.22 -8.84
C TRP A 198 -4.92 -19.60 -7.59
N ASP A 199 -4.37 -20.51 -6.77
CA ASP A 199 -4.98 -20.90 -5.50
C ASP A 199 -4.55 -19.95 -4.36
N PHE A 200 -5.41 -18.99 -4.04
CA PHE A 200 -5.21 -18.01 -2.96
C PHE A 200 -5.20 -18.60 -1.55
N SER A 201 -5.47 -19.90 -1.41
CA SER A 201 -5.52 -20.66 -0.17
C SER A 201 -4.51 -21.81 -0.12
N GLU A 202 -3.64 -21.97 -1.12
CA GLU A 202 -2.70 -23.08 -1.23
C GLU A 202 -1.78 -23.22 0.01
N GLY A 203 -1.33 -22.08 0.54
CA GLY A 203 -0.51 -22.00 1.76
C GLY A 203 -1.31 -21.99 3.06
N ASN A 204 -2.64 -22.08 3.02
CA ASN A 204 -3.51 -22.10 4.20
C ASN A 204 -3.78 -23.52 4.71
N THR A 205 -2.73 -24.36 4.76
CA THR A 205 -2.80 -25.77 5.15
C THR A 205 -2.06 -26.05 6.46
N PRO A 206 -2.35 -27.17 7.16
CA PRO A 206 -1.53 -27.63 8.28
C PRO A 206 -0.06 -27.84 7.89
N HIS A 207 0.21 -28.25 6.64
CA HIS A 207 1.57 -28.41 6.10
C HIS A 207 2.40 -27.13 6.19
N TYR A 208 1.83 -25.95 5.90
CA TYR A 208 2.56 -24.68 6.10
C TYR A 208 3.03 -24.51 7.54
N LYS A 209 2.18 -24.82 8.53
CA LYS A 209 2.54 -24.68 9.96
C LYS A 209 3.65 -25.65 10.33
N GLU A 210 3.58 -26.89 9.83
CA GLU A 210 4.63 -27.89 10.03
C GLU A 210 5.97 -27.44 9.43
N GLN A 211 5.97 -26.96 8.18
CA GLN A 211 7.19 -26.47 7.53
C GLN A 211 7.74 -25.22 8.22
N ALA A 212 6.86 -24.30 8.64
CA ALA A 212 7.27 -23.12 9.40
C ALA A 212 7.96 -23.51 10.71
N GLN A 213 7.39 -24.46 11.46
CA GLN A 213 7.99 -24.97 12.69
C GLN A 213 9.33 -25.67 12.42
N LYS A 214 9.41 -26.53 11.39
CA LYS A 214 10.67 -27.18 11.00
C LYS A 214 11.76 -26.17 10.63
N GLN A 215 11.39 -25.10 9.93
CA GLN A 215 12.31 -24.01 9.61
C GLN A 215 12.75 -23.25 10.86
N ASP A 216 11.84 -23.00 11.81
CA ASP A 216 12.15 -22.39 13.09
C ASP A 216 13.09 -23.26 13.93
N ASP A 217 12.83 -24.56 14.01
CA ASP A 217 13.66 -25.50 14.77
C ASP A 217 15.07 -25.62 14.17
N TRP A 218 15.18 -25.54 12.84
CA TRP A 218 16.45 -25.61 12.13
C TRP A 218 17.27 -24.31 12.24
N LEU A 219 16.64 -23.16 12.01
CA LEU A 219 17.34 -21.88 11.90
C LEU A 219 17.39 -21.09 13.21
N GLY A 220 16.55 -21.44 14.18
CA GLY A 220 16.39 -20.68 15.43
C GLY A 220 15.98 -19.23 15.17
N LYS A 221 16.54 -18.31 15.96
CA LYS A 221 16.24 -16.87 15.89
C LYS A 221 16.72 -16.22 14.58
N ASP A 222 17.74 -16.78 13.94
CA ASP A 222 18.34 -16.24 12.72
C ASP A 222 17.38 -16.26 11.51
N ARG A 223 16.28 -17.01 11.57
CA ARG A 223 15.25 -17.05 10.51
C ARG A 223 14.68 -15.67 10.20
N TYR A 224 14.37 -14.89 11.22
CA TYR A 224 13.53 -13.69 11.08
C TYR A 224 14.22 -12.61 10.26
N ASP A 225 15.53 -12.43 10.45
CA ASP A 225 16.28 -11.33 9.85
C ASP A 225 16.50 -11.52 8.34
N TYR A 226 16.41 -12.74 7.81
CA TYR A 226 16.78 -13.02 6.41
C TYR A 226 15.68 -13.66 5.56
N LEU A 227 14.75 -14.41 6.16
CA LEU A 227 13.73 -15.18 5.41
C LEU A 227 12.32 -14.65 5.56
N THR A 228 12.05 -13.85 6.59
CA THR A 228 10.84 -13.04 6.59
C THR A 228 11.20 -11.78 5.84
N GLY A 229 10.50 -11.45 4.76
CA GLY A 229 10.68 -10.22 3.97
C GLY A 229 10.32 -8.94 4.73
N HIS A 230 10.67 -8.89 6.02
CA HIS A 230 10.63 -7.76 6.93
C HIS A 230 11.93 -6.94 6.89
N VAL A 231 13.01 -7.47 6.31
CA VAL A 231 14.13 -6.65 5.83
C VAL A 231 13.53 -5.60 4.90
N ASN A 232 13.81 -4.32 5.13
CA ASN A 232 13.11 -3.19 4.52
C ASN A 232 13.06 -3.38 3.00
N ALA A 233 11.89 -3.76 2.50
CA ALA A 233 11.67 -4.03 1.08
C ALA A 233 11.93 -2.82 0.17
N HIS A 234 12.10 -1.65 0.79
CA HIS A 234 12.46 -0.39 0.16
C HIS A 234 13.92 -0.42 -0.35
N ASN A 235 14.75 -1.32 0.18
CA ASN A 235 16.16 -1.41 -0.11
C ASN A 235 16.50 -2.69 -0.88
N GLN A 236 16.87 -2.54 -2.16
CA GLN A 236 17.30 -3.67 -3.00
C GLN A 236 18.43 -4.48 -2.36
N THR A 237 19.37 -3.81 -1.66
CA THR A 237 20.49 -4.46 -0.97
C THR A 237 20.03 -5.44 0.10
N GLU A 238 18.97 -5.09 0.83
CA GLU A 238 18.41 -5.93 1.89
C GLU A 238 17.73 -7.18 1.30
N ILE A 239 16.99 -7.00 0.19
CA ILE A 239 16.40 -8.11 -0.56
C ILE A 239 17.50 -9.05 -1.09
N GLU A 240 18.54 -8.50 -1.70
CA GLU A 240 19.67 -9.26 -2.23
C GLU A 240 20.45 -9.99 -1.14
N THR A 241 20.58 -9.38 0.05
CA THR A 241 21.21 -10.01 1.22
C THR A 241 20.39 -11.21 1.71
N GLY A 242 19.06 -11.09 1.79
CA GLY A 242 18.18 -12.21 2.13
C GLY A 242 18.29 -13.36 1.12
N LEU A 243 18.31 -13.05 -0.19
CA LEU A 243 18.51 -14.05 -1.23
C LEU A 243 19.92 -14.67 -1.21
N ALA A 244 20.96 -13.88 -0.91
CA ALA A 244 22.32 -14.38 -0.73
C ALA A 244 22.41 -15.36 0.43
N TYR A 245 21.74 -15.05 1.55
CA TYR A 245 21.66 -15.93 2.71
C TYR A 245 20.96 -17.25 2.36
N LEU A 246 19.81 -17.18 1.66
CA LEU A 246 19.11 -18.34 1.13
C LEU A 246 20.04 -19.22 0.26
N ALA A 247 20.66 -18.63 -0.76
CA ALA A 247 21.46 -19.34 -1.74
C ALA A 247 22.76 -19.92 -1.16
N LYS A 248 23.55 -19.07 -0.49
CA LYS A 248 24.91 -19.40 -0.08
C LYS A 248 24.96 -20.20 1.22
N LYS A 249 23.97 -20.07 2.10
CA LYS A 249 23.94 -20.76 3.40
C LYS A 249 22.88 -21.84 3.44
N LEU A 250 21.61 -21.51 3.21
CA LEU A 250 20.52 -22.44 3.53
C LEU A 250 20.38 -23.59 2.54
N LEU A 251 20.53 -23.33 1.25
CA LEU A 251 20.48 -24.38 0.24
C LEU A 251 21.68 -25.34 0.33
N LYS A 252 22.78 -24.93 0.97
CA LYS A 252 23.99 -25.74 1.15
C LYS A 252 24.10 -26.38 2.53
N ASP A 253 23.17 -26.13 3.43
CA ASP A 253 23.28 -26.62 4.80
C ASP A 253 22.99 -28.12 4.88
N SER A 254 23.99 -28.90 5.30
CA SER A 254 23.84 -30.34 5.55
C SER A 254 22.83 -30.69 6.64
N LYS A 255 22.48 -29.72 7.51
CA LYS A 255 21.48 -29.87 8.58
C LYS A 255 20.06 -29.54 8.12
N ARG A 256 19.86 -29.10 6.87
CA ARG A 256 18.53 -28.82 6.30
C ARG A 256 17.61 -30.02 6.53
N PRO A 257 16.41 -29.83 7.11
CA PRO A 257 15.45 -30.92 7.27
C PRO A 257 15.16 -31.60 5.94
N LYS A 258 15.10 -32.93 5.95
CA LYS A 258 14.75 -33.69 4.75
C LYS A 258 13.35 -33.32 4.30
N GLN A 259 13.23 -33.04 3.02
CA GLN A 259 11.98 -32.64 2.42
C GLN A 259 11.20 -33.85 1.91
N ASP A 260 9.89 -33.84 2.15
CA ASP A 260 8.94 -34.78 1.59
C ASP A 260 8.04 -34.04 0.60
N ASP A 261 8.35 -34.16 -0.69
CA ASP A 261 7.63 -33.50 -1.78
C ASP A 261 6.18 -33.99 -1.91
N SER A 262 5.80 -35.11 -1.27
CA SER A 262 4.43 -35.63 -1.31
C SER A 262 3.47 -34.91 -0.36
N LYS A 263 4.00 -34.14 0.61
CA LYS A 263 3.20 -33.57 1.71
C LYS A 263 2.62 -32.19 1.43
N GLY A 264 3.05 -31.53 0.35
CA GLY A 264 2.45 -30.27 -0.07
C GLY A 264 3.40 -29.34 -0.83
N PRO A 265 2.90 -28.14 -1.20
CA PRO A 265 3.56 -27.26 -2.16
C PRO A 265 4.71 -26.41 -1.59
N ILE A 266 4.85 -26.38 -0.25
CA ILE A 266 5.85 -25.57 0.45
C ILE A 266 7.08 -26.41 0.75
N ARG A 267 8.23 -25.92 0.28
CA ARG A 267 9.56 -26.52 0.36
C ARG A 267 10.46 -25.82 1.39
N LEU A 268 11.42 -26.52 1.98
CA LEU A 268 12.44 -25.92 2.85
C LEU A 268 13.76 -25.74 2.11
N PRO A 269 14.45 -24.59 2.27
CA PRO A 269 13.96 -23.37 2.91
C PRO A 269 12.87 -22.67 2.08
N PHE A 270 11.99 -21.91 2.74
CA PHE A 270 11.10 -20.96 2.10
C PHE A 270 11.27 -19.53 2.62
N MET A 271 11.02 -18.58 1.74
CA MET A 271 10.93 -17.15 2.05
C MET A 271 9.47 -16.74 2.24
N LEU A 272 9.22 -15.79 3.14
CA LEU A 272 7.91 -15.18 3.34
C LEU A 272 7.88 -13.77 2.75
N SER A 273 7.08 -13.58 1.70
CA SER A 273 6.79 -12.29 1.07
C SER A 273 5.51 -11.68 1.67
N GLN A 274 5.60 -10.53 2.33
CA GLN A 274 4.45 -9.92 3.03
C GLN A 274 4.44 -8.39 3.01
N THR A 275 5.32 -7.78 2.22
CA THR A 275 5.50 -6.34 2.15
C THR A 275 4.54 -5.71 1.14
N LEU A 276 4.05 -4.51 1.47
CA LEU A 276 3.31 -3.66 0.54
C LEU A 276 4.21 -2.67 -0.19
N ASP A 277 5.51 -2.79 -0.01
CA ASP A 277 6.48 -2.04 -0.75
C ASP A 277 7.31 -3.01 -1.59
N ALA A 278 7.14 -2.88 -2.91
CA ALA A 278 7.78 -3.73 -3.90
C ALA A 278 8.47 -2.90 -4.98
N PHE A 279 8.70 -1.60 -4.73
CA PHE A 279 9.15 -0.68 -5.79
C PHE A 279 10.45 -1.13 -6.46
N PRO A 280 11.50 -1.60 -5.76
CA PRO A 280 12.71 -2.06 -6.42
C PRO A 280 12.47 -3.21 -7.40
N LEU A 281 11.65 -4.17 -6.99
CA LEU A 281 11.34 -5.35 -7.78
C LEU A 281 10.40 -5.03 -8.95
N ILE A 282 9.39 -4.17 -8.72
CA ILE A 282 8.51 -3.67 -9.77
C ILE A 282 9.32 -2.88 -10.80
N ASN A 283 10.23 -2.02 -10.38
CA ASN A 283 11.07 -1.24 -11.28
C ASN A 283 11.94 -2.16 -12.17
N LYS A 284 12.59 -3.16 -11.57
CA LYS A 284 13.46 -4.10 -12.29
C LYS A 284 12.71 -5.04 -13.22
N TYR A 285 11.58 -5.59 -12.78
CA TYR A 285 10.80 -6.62 -13.51
C TYR A 285 9.45 -6.10 -14.02
N TYR A 286 9.37 -4.80 -14.32
CA TYR A 286 8.11 -4.14 -14.63
C TYR A 286 7.36 -4.81 -15.77
N THR A 287 8.06 -5.15 -16.86
CA THR A 287 7.44 -5.75 -18.05
C THR A 287 6.80 -7.09 -17.73
N GLN A 288 7.49 -7.96 -16.99
CA GLN A 288 7.01 -9.28 -16.59
C GLN A 288 5.85 -9.17 -15.60
N ILE A 289 5.97 -8.29 -14.60
CA ILE A 289 4.91 -8.07 -13.62
C ILE A 289 3.66 -7.49 -14.31
N ARG A 290 3.81 -6.50 -15.20
CA ARG A 290 2.69 -5.93 -15.96
C ARG A 290 2.02 -6.97 -16.85
N ASP A 291 2.81 -7.84 -17.50
CA ASP A 291 2.29 -8.91 -18.34
C ASP A 291 1.42 -9.90 -17.55
N ILE A 292 1.89 -10.35 -16.38
CA ILE A 292 1.11 -11.23 -15.48
C ILE A 292 -0.12 -10.51 -14.93
N MET A 293 0.01 -9.23 -14.60
CA MET A 293 -1.05 -8.38 -14.04
C MET A 293 -1.94 -7.73 -15.11
N THR A 294 -2.10 -8.37 -16.27
CA THR A 294 -2.97 -7.87 -17.33
C THR A 294 -4.42 -7.83 -16.85
N PHE A 295 -5.06 -6.66 -16.97
CA PHE A 295 -6.43 -6.41 -16.54
C PHE A 295 -7.43 -6.62 -17.70
N ASP A 296 -8.53 -7.31 -17.44
CA ASP A 296 -9.61 -7.53 -18.41
C ASP A 296 -10.57 -6.33 -18.44
N ASN A 297 -10.29 -5.39 -19.34
CA ASN A 297 -11.12 -4.20 -19.51
C ASN A 297 -12.56 -4.53 -19.92
N VAL A 298 -12.79 -5.56 -20.73
CA VAL A 298 -14.13 -5.86 -21.27
C VAL A 298 -15.04 -6.37 -20.16
N LYS A 299 -14.51 -7.21 -19.28
CA LYS A 299 -15.28 -7.85 -18.22
C LYS A 299 -15.48 -6.97 -16.99
N CYS A 300 -14.54 -6.05 -16.72
CA CYS A 300 -14.42 -5.41 -15.42
C CYS A 300 -14.58 -3.89 -15.43
N CYS A 301 -14.60 -3.27 -16.61
CA CYS A 301 -14.93 -1.85 -16.73
C CYS A 301 -16.45 -1.64 -16.82
N ASN A 302 -16.91 -0.49 -16.34
CA ASN A 302 -18.28 -0.03 -16.57
C ASN A 302 -18.24 1.33 -17.27
N ARG A 303 -18.02 2.41 -16.51
CA ARG A 303 -17.79 3.74 -17.06
C ARG A 303 -16.29 3.97 -17.26
N LEU A 304 -15.94 4.66 -18.33
CA LEU A 304 -14.58 5.09 -18.63
C LEU A 304 -14.47 6.61 -18.55
N PRO A 305 -13.28 7.17 -18.23
CA PRO A 305 -13.05 8.61 -18.30
C PRO A 305 -13.11 9.09 -19.75
N GLU A 306 -13.53 10.34 -19.94
CA GLU A 306 -13.51 10.97 -21.25
C GLU A 306 -12.05 11.24 -21.71
N PRO A 307 -11.76 11.32 -23.02
CA PRO A 307 -10.39 11.48 -23.51
C PRO A 307 -9.66 12.76 -23.04
N ASN A 308 -10.41 13.81 -22.70
CA ASN A 308 -9.90 15.09 -22.20
C ASN A 308 -10.00 15.22 -20.67
N GLU A 309 -10.35 14.15 -19.97
CA GLU A 309 -10.60 14.17 -18.54
C GLU A 309 -9.34 13.83 -17.72
N TYR A 310 -9.13 14.61 -16.67
CA TYR A 310 -8.19 14.35 -15.59
C TYR A 310 -8.87 13.46 -14.56
N VAL A 311 -8.17 12.50 -14.00
CA VAL A 311 -8.76 11.56 -13.04
C VAL A 311 -8.10 11.73 -11.68
N PHE A 312 -8.91 11.94 -10.65
CA PHE A 312 -8.47 12.09 -9.27
C PHE A 312 -8.98 10.92 -8.42
N HIS A 313 -8.08 10.22 -7.75
CA HIS A 313 -8.43 9.28 -6.69
C HIS A 313 -8.32 9.94 -5.32
N TYR A 314 -9.48 10.31 -4.76
CA TYR A 314 -9.58 10.81 -3.39
C TYR A 314 -9.93 9.65 -2.44
N ARG A 315 -8.99 9.22 -1.59
CA ARG A 315 -9.20 8.02 -0.78
C ARG A 315 -10.19 8.25 0.35
N ASN A 316 -10.28 9.49 0.86
CA ASN A 316 -11.15 9.86 1.96
C ASN A 316 -10.83 9.11 3.27
N TYR A 317 -9.54 9.06 3.64
CA TYR A 317 -9.07 8.36 4.85
C TYR A 317 -9.78 8.79 6.13
N GLN A 318 -10.17 10.07 6.22
CA GLN A 318 -10.89 10.64 7.36
C GLN A 318 -12.26 10.00 7.58
N SER A 319 -12.88 9.48 6.51
CA SER A 319 -14.14 8.75 6.58
C SER A 319 -13.94 7.24 6.78
N GLU A 320 -12.78 6.70 6.43
CA GLU A 320 -12.46 5.26 6.61
C GLU A 320 -11.92 4.92 8.00
N LEU A 321 -11.26 5.87 8.67
CA LEU A 321 -10.54 5.66 9.92
C LEU A 321 -10.91 6.75 10.94
N PRO A 322 -10.91 6.44 12.25
CA PRO A 322 -11.01 7.48 13.28
C PRO A 322 -9.97 8.57 13.06
N ARG A 323 -10.36 9.84 13.15
CA ARG A 323 -9.53 10.99 12.77
C ARG A 323 -8.14 10.99 13.41
N THR A 324 -8.06 10.76 14.73
CA THR A 324 -6.80 10.68 15.48
C THR A 324 -5.90 9.57 14.93
N ARG A 325 -6.48 8.39 14.70
CA ARG A 325 -5.75 7.26 14.13
C ARG A 325 -5.28 7.53 12.70
N ALA A 326 -6.11 8.13 11.84
CA ALA A 326 -5.70 8.47 10.48
C ALA A 326 -4.49 9.42 10.50
N TYR A 327 -4.57 10.45 11.34
CA TYR A 327 -3.52 11.43 11.55
C TYR A 327 -2.22 10.79 12.06
N ASP A 328 -2.26 10.06 13.18
CA ASP A 328 -1.09 9.41 13.79
C ASP A 328 -0.42 8.37 12.87
N MET A 329 -1.20 7.80 11.93
CA MET A 329 -0.68 6.88 10.93
C MET A 329 -0.09 7.57 9.70
N GLY A 330 -0.22 8.90 9.59
CA GLY A 330 0.18 9.70 8.44
C GLY A 330 -0.72 9.50 7.22
N PHE A 331 -2.01 9.17 7.43
CA PHE A 331 -3.04 9.07 6.39
C PHE A 331 -3.83 10.37 6.29
N ALA A 332 -3.13 11.46 5.94
CA ALA A 332 -3.77 12.73 5.64
C ALA A 332 -4.05 12.86 4.14
N GLU A 333 -5.01 13.71 3.83
CA GLU A 333 -5.37 14.15 2.49
C GLU A 333 -5.31 15.68 2.43
N LEU A 334 -5.15 16.24 1.24
CA LEU A 334 -5.25 17.68 1.05
C LEU A 334 -6.68 18.16 1.29
N SER A 335 -6.84 19.35 1.86
CA SER A 335 -8.15 20.00 1.89
C SER A 335 -8.68 20.25 0.48
N PRO A 336 -10.00 20.43 0.32
CA PRO A 336 -10.59 20.80 -0.96
C PRO A 336 -9.92 22.00 -1.63
N GLN A 337 -9.60 23.06 -0.87
CA GLN A 337 -8.98 24.26 -1.43
C GLN A 337 -7.54 24.00 -1.88
N LYS A 338 -6.76 23.21 -1.13
CA LYS A 338 -5.41 22.82 -1.55
C LYS A 338 -5.43 21.88 -2.74
N THR A 339 -6.32 20.90 -2.80
CA THR A 339 -6.53 20.07 -3.99
C THR A 339 -6.78 20.95 -5.22
N ALA A 340 -7.73 21.88 -5.13
CA ALA A 340 -8.10 22.71 -6.26
C ALA A 340 -6.97 23.67 -6.70
N LYS A 341 -6.20 24.22 -5.77
CA LYS A 341 -5.11 25.17 -6.06
C LYS A 341 -3.79 24.50 -6.41
N GLU A 342 -3.34 23.55 -5.60
CA GLU A 342 -2.00 22.95 -5.69
C GLU A 342 -1.98 21.80 -6.70
N LEU A 343 -2.96 20.89 -6.66
CA LEU A 343 -3.01 19.78 -7.63
C LEU A 343 -3.53 20.24 -9.00
N PHE A 344 -4.61 21.00 -9.01
CA PHE A 344 -5.36 21.30 -10.25
C PHE A 344 -5.38 22.77 -10.66
N GLY A 345 -4.68 23.67 -9.95
CA GLY A 345 -4.73 25.11 -10.26
C GLY A 345 -4.15 25.49 -11.62
N HIS A 346 -3.31 24.62 -12.20
CA HIS A 346 -2.79 24.79 -13.54
C HIS A 346 -3.87 24.67 -14.64
N LEU A 347 -4.95 23.94 -14.38
CA LEU A 347 -6.04 23.71 -15.34
C LEU A 347 -6.83 24.97 -15.67
N LYS A 348 -6.81 25.99 -14.79
CA LYS A 348 -7.43 27.29 -15.06
C LYS A 348 -6.91 27.96 -16.33
N LYS A 349 -5.64 27.71 -16.65
CA LYS A 349 -4.97 28.27 -17.83
C LYS A 349 -5.34 27.50 -19.10
N GLU A 350 -5.84 26.27 -18.97
CA GLU A 350 -6.31 25.45 -20.07
C GLU A 350 -7.74 25.84 -20.42
N ALA A 351 -7.88 26.76 -21.37
CA ALA A 351 -9.13 27.34 -21.87
C ALA A 351 -10.40 26.47 -21.66
N THR A 352 -11.14 26.77 -20.58
CA THR A 352 -12.55 26.47 -20.29
C THR A 352 -13.09 25.04 -20.49
N LYS A 353 -12.26 24.01 -20.65
CA LYS A 353 -12.73 22.63 -20.93
C LYS A 353 -12.07 21.52 -20.09
N ALA A 354 -11.26 21.88 -19.10
CA ALA A 354 -10.66 20.88 -18.23
C ALA A 354 -11.74 20.28 -17.31
N LYS A 355 -11.82 18.95 -17.31
CA LYS A 355 -12.79 18.16 -16.54
C LYS A 355 -12.05 17.21 -15.61
N VAL A 356 -12.48 17.10 -14.36
CA VAL A 356 -11.91 16.21 -13.34
C VAL A 356 -12.96 15.21 -12.87
N GLY A 357 -12.71 13.92 -13.11
CA GLY A 357 -13.49 12.82 -12.54
C GLY A 357 -12.88 12.34 -11.23
N ILE A 358 -13.64 12.41 -10.14
CA ILE A 358 -13.16 12.03 -8.81
C ILE A 358 -13.73 10.68 -8.41
N THR A 359 -12.86 9.70 -8.18
CA THR A 359 -13.23 8.41 -7.57
C THR A 359 -12.95 8.45 -6.07
N THR A 360 -13.84 7.86 -5.28
CA THR A 360 -13.67 7.73 -3.82
C THR A 360 -14.33 6.45 -3.33
N ARG A 361 -13.79 5.87 -2.26
CA ARG A 361 -14.44 4.72 -1.61
C ARG A 361 -15.76 5.11 -0.94
N ILE A 362 -15.82 6.33 -0.40
CA ILE A 362 -16.95 6.83 0.40
C ILE A 362 -17.41 8.15 -0.22
N PRO A 363 -18.47 8.13 -1.05
CA PRO A 363 -19.03 9.32 -1.69
C PRO A 363 -19.95 10.08 -0.70
N ASN A 364 -19.34 10.77 0.26
CA ASN A 364 -20.04 11.59 1.25
C ASN A 364 -19.77 13.09 1.04
N GLN A 365 -20.27 13.94 1.94
CA GLN A 365 -20.10 15.39 1.83
C GLN A 365 -18.62 15.80 1.73
N VAL A 366 -17.72 15.17 2.49
CA VAL A 366 -16.26 15.45 2.42
C VAL A 366 -15.70 15.23 1.01
N ALA A 367 -16.22 14.25 0.27
CA ALA A 367 -15.84 14.04 -1.12
C ALA A 367 -16.50 15.06 -2.07
N ARG A 368 -17.74 15.48 -1.80
CA ARG A 368 -18.42 16.54 -2.56
C ARG A 368 -17.75 17.90 -2.38
N ASP A 369 -17.21 18.20 -1.21
CA ASP A 369 -16.46 19.44 -0.95
C ASP A 369 -15.26 19.57 -1.92
N GLN A 370 -14.63 18.46 -2.31
CA GLN A 370 -13.54 18.46 -3.32
C GLN A 370 -14.05 18.90 -4.71
N VAL A 371 -15.26 18.47 -5.10
CA VAL A 371 -15.91 18.90 -6.34
C VAL A 371 -16.20 20.40 -6.28
N GLU A 372 -16.85 20.86 -5.20
CA GLU A 372 -17.23 22.26 -5.03
C GLU A 372 -16.01 23.19 -5.08
N ALA A 373 -14.90 22.80 -4.44
CA ALA A 373 -13.67 23.60 -4.48
C ALA A 373 -13.04 23.67 -5.88
N LEU A 374 -13.09 22.59 -6.68
CA LEU A 374 -12.62 22.62 -8.07
C LEU A 374 -13.51 23.51 -8.94
N GLU A 375 -14.83 23.44 -8.76
CA GLU A 375 -15.79 24.28 -9.49
C GLU A 375 -15.63 25.76 -9.17
N GLN A 376 -15.38 26.11 -7.89
CA GLN A 376 -15.05 27.48 -7.48
C GLN A 376 -13.78 28.01 -8.15
N GLU A 377 -12.83 27.11 -8.44
CA GLU A 377 -11.61 27.44 -9.17
C GLU A 377 -11.79 27.39 -10.71
N GLY A 378 -13.03 27.23 -11.20
CA GLY A 378 -13.37 27.23 -12.62
C GLY A 378 -13.08 25.93 -13.36
N VAL A 379 -12.89 24.82 -12.63
CA VAL A 379 -12.64 23.49 -13.18
C VAL A 379 -13.92 22.66 -13.10
N GLN A 380 -14.37 22.07 -14.21
CA GLN A 380 -15.53 21.17 -14.16
C GLN A 380 -15.14 19.91 -13.39
N ALA A 381 -15.85 19.56 -12.33
CA ALA A 381 -15.57 18.38 -11.53
C ALA A 381 -16.85 17.58 -11.24
N TYR A 382 -16.71 16.28 -10.97
CA TYR A 382 -17.83 15.45 -10.53
C TYR A 382 -17.33 14.22 -9.77
N LEU A 383 -18.20 13.66 -8.93
CA LEU A 383 -17.97 12.36 -8.30
C LEU A 383 -18.38 11.23 -9.25
N VAL A 384 -17.50 10.25 -9.40
CA VAL A 384 -17.81 8.99 -10.06
C VAL A 384 -18.60 8.14 -9.07
N GLU A 385 -19.91 8.05 -9.28
CA GLU A 385 -20.85 7.30 -8.43
C GLU A 385 -21.39 6.05 -9.16
N ASP A 386 -22.06 5.18 -8.42
CA ASP A 386 -22.78 3.99 -8.93
C ASP A 386 -21.90 2.96 -9.66
N GLN A 387 -20.65 2.79 -9.22
CA GLN A 387 -19.73 1.79 -9.74
C GLN A 387 -19.19 0.87 -8.66
N SER A 388 -18.81 -0.35 -9.05
CA SER A 388 -18.10 -1.26 -8.16
C SER A 388 -16.66 -0.79 -7.97
N ALA A 389 -15.99 -1.22 -6.89
CA ALA A 389 -14.58 -0.91 -6.67
C ALA A 389 -13.67 -1.40 -7.82
N VAL A 390 -14.06 -2.44 -8.56
CA VAL A 390 -13.31 -2.90 -9.73
C VAL A 390 -13.52 -1.97 -10.93
N ALA A 391 -14.75 -1.50 -11.12
CA ALA A 391 -15.04 -0.54 -12.17
C ALA A 391 -14.36 0.81 -11.92
N ASP A 392 -14.29 1.26 -10.66
CA ASP A 392 -13.48 2.42 -10.26
C ASP A 392 -11.99 2.21 -10.57
N PHE A 393 -11.46 1.01 -10.28
CA PHE A 393 -10.07 0.68 -10.64
C PHE A 393 -9.84 0.81 -12.15
N CYS A 394 -10.78 0.31 -12.96
CA CYS A 394 -10.72 0.49 -14.41
C CYS A 394 -10.77 1.98 -14.80
N PHE A 395 -11.69 2.76 -14.22
CA PHE A 395 -11.81 4.19 -14.49
C PHE A 395 -10.48 4.93 -14.27
N LEU A 396 -9.79 4.63 -13.16
CA LEU A 396 -8.45 5.16 -12.88
C LEU A 396 -7.41 4.70 -13.92
N LYS A 397 -7.38 3.40 -14.22
CA LYS A 397 -6.41 2.78 -15.15
C LYS A 397 -6.56 3.29 -16.58
N GLU A 398 -7.77 3.68 -16.96
CA GLU A 398 -8.12 4.16 -18.31
C GLU A 398 -7.98 5.68 -18.48
N SER A 399 -7.47 6.40 -17.47
CA SER A 399 -7.16 7.84 -17.60
C SER A 399 -6.28 8.13 -18.83
N LYS A 400 -6.57 9.24 -19.53
CA LYS A 400 -5.90 9.63 -20.78
C LYS A 400 -5.04 10.89 -20.65
N LYS A 401 -5.33 11.77 -19.68
CA LYS A 401 -4.57 13.02 -19.45
C LYS A 401 -3.59 12.86 -18.30
N GLU A 402 -4.14 12.72 -17.11
CA GLU A 402 -3.36 12.57 -15.89
C GLU A 402 -4.16 11.77 -14.87
N LEU A 403 -3.45 10.93 -14.11
CA LEU A 403 -3.98 10.26 -12.94
C LEU A 403 -3.34 10.85 -11.70
N VAL A 404 -4.13 11.46 -10.83
CA VAL A 404 -3.68 12.04 -9.56
C VAL A 404 -4.24 11.23 -8.40
N GLY A 405 -3.44 11.00 -7.37
CA GLY A 405 -3.95 10.40 -6.13
C GLY A 405 -2.91 10.30 -5.04
N ASN A 406 -3.37 9.94 -3.84
CA ASN A 406 -2.49 9.78 -2.69
C ASN A 406 -1.54 8.59 -2.90
N ALA A 407 -0.24 8.83 -2.76
CA ALA A 407 0.82 7.84 -2.98
C ALA A 407 0.75 6.64 -2.01
N ARG A 408 0.05 6.76 -0.89
CA ARG A 408 -0.19 5.64 0.04
C ARG A 408 -1.33 4.72 -0.39
N SER A 409 -2.12 5.10 -1.39
CA SER A 409 -3.16 4.26 -1.95
C SER A 409 -2.55 3.28 -2.95
N THR A 410 -2.40 2.02 -2.53
CA THR A 410 -2.02 0.93 -3.45
C THR A 410 -2.96 0.83 -4.65
N PHE A 411 -4.21 1.27 -4.49
CA PHE A 411 -5.24 1.27 -5.51
C PHE A 411 -4.92 2.22 -6.67
N VAL A 412 -4.62 3.49 -6.39
CA VAL A 412 -4.21 4.44 -7.44
C VAL A 412 -2.82 4.09 -7.99
N PHE A 413 -1.93 3.60 -7.13
CA PHE A 413 -0.60 3.17 -7.55
C PHE A 413 -0.68 2.06 -8.62
N TRP A 414 -1.48 1.02 -8.37
CA TRP A 414 -1.67 -0.07 -9.33
C TRP A 414 -2.40 0.37 -10.61
N ALA A 415 -3.40 1.23 -10.50
CA ALA A 415 -4.05 1.82 -11.68
C ALA A 415 -3.04 2.60 -12.53
N GLY A 416 -2.16 3.37 -11.90
CA GLY A 416 -1.04 4.03 -12.55
C GLY A 416 -0.08 3.04 -13.19
N LEU A 417 0.38 2.01 -12.49
CA LEU A 417 1.31 1.00 -13.02
C LEU A 417 0.78 0.27 -14.26
N LEU A 418 -0.52 -0.07 -14.29
CA LEU A 418 -1.14 -0.85 -15.36
C LEU A 418 -1.79 0.02 -16.45
N GLY A 419 -2.06 1.29 -16.17
CA GLY A 419 -2.54 2.26 -17.14
C GLY A 419 -1.45 2.69 -18.12
N ASP A 420 -1.90 3.36 -19.19
CA ASP A 420 -1.06 3.97 -20.23
C ASP A 420 -1.16 5.50 -20.21
N VAL A 421 -1.66 6.07 -19.10
CA VAL A 421 -1.75 7.51 -18.89
C VAL A 421 -0.35 8.15 -18.96
N PRO A 422 -0.18 9.28 -19.67
CA PRO A 422 1.14 9.89 -19.87
C PRO A 422 1.71 10.51 -18.59
N LYS A 423 0.87 10.82 -17.59
CA LYS A 423 1.29 11.33 -16.29
C LYS A 423 0.50 10.70 -15.14
N VAL A 424 1.21 10.23 -14.13
CA VAL A 424 0.69 9.74 -12.85
C VAL A 424 1.36 10.57 -11.75
N ARG A 425 0.58 11.35 -11.02
CA ARG A 425 1.04 12.20 -9.94
C ARG A 425 0.59 11.62 -8.61
N LEU A 426 1.56 11.10 -7.86
CA LEU A 426 1.33 10.46 -6.57
C LEU A 426 1.77 11.40 -5.45
N TYR A 427 0.81 11.96 -4.73
CA TYR A 427 1.11 12.96 -3.70
C TYR A 427 1.15 12.38 -2.29
N HIS A 428 1.98 13.00 -1.45
CA HIS A 428 1.98 12.83 0.00
C HIS A 428 1.59 14.13 0.68
N VAL A 429 1.00 14.02 1.87
CA VAL A 429 0.72 15.14 2.75
C VAL A 429 1.65 15.07 3.95
N ASP A 430 2.59 15.99 4.02
CA ASP A 430 3.53 16.16 5.11
C ASP A 430 2.81 16.67 6.35
N ASN A 431 2.72 15.83 7.38
CA ASN A 431 2.14 16.15 8.67
C ASN A 431 2.99 15.53 9.80
N TRP A 432 2.78 15.97 11.04
CA TRP A 432 3.55 15.45 12.18
C TRP A 432 3.37 13.95 12.40
N GLY A 433 2.17 13.41 12.19
CA GLY A 433 1.93 11.97 12.30
C GLY A 433 2.79 11.15 11.33
N LEU A 434 2.91 11.61 10.08
CA LEU A 434 3.76 11.00 9.06
C LEU A 434 5.24 11.05 9.48
N ARG A 435 5.75 12.24 9.82
CA ARG A 435 7.16 12.43 10.23
C ARG A 435 7.51 11.62 11.48
N ASN A 436 6.64 11.61 12.49
CA ASN A 436 6.87 10.89 13.75
C ASN A 436 6.91 9.38 13.54
N ARG A 437 6.02 8.85 12.69
CA ARG A 437 5.94 7.42 12.40
C ARG A 437 7.04 6.95 11.46
N HIS A 438 7.46 7.83 10.55
CA HIS A 438 8.40 7.53 9.48
C HIS A 438 9.40 8.69 9.35
N PRO A 439 10.47 8.72 10.15
CA PRO A 439 11.47 9.79 10.08
C PRO A 439 12.08 9.98 8.68
N ASN A 440 12.18 8.89 7.91
CA ASN A 440 12.65 8.86 6.53
C ASN A 440 11.47 8.67 5.55
N PHE A 441 10.32 9.32 5.79
CA PHE A 441 9.11 9.07 5.01
C PHE A 441 9.31 9.38 3.52
N TYR A 442 10.12 10.40 3.19
CA TYR A 442 10.32 10.80 1.80
C TYR A 442 11.07 9.71 1.03
N GLU A 443 12.18 9.19 1.56
CA GLU A 443 12.90 8.07 0.96
C GLU A 443 12.05 6.78 0.94
N ARG A 444 11.19 6.62 1.94
CA ARG A 444 10.33 5.43 2.06
C ARG A 444 9.19 5.42 1.05
N PHE A 445 8.61 6.57 0.75
CA PHE A 445 7.38 6.65 -0.03
C PHE A 445 7.54 7.37 -1.37
N THR A 446 8.76 7.75 -1.72
CA THR A 446 9.13 8.09 -3.09
C THR A 446 10.05 7.02 -3.65
N TYR A 447 10.15 6.94 -4.97
CA TYR A 447 11.03 5.97 -5.61
C TYR A 447 11.60 6.54 -6.90
N ASN A 448 12.90 6.37 -7.08
CA ASN A 448 13.60 6.80 -8.28
C ASN A 448 13.53 5.69 -9.34
N TRP A 449 12.53 5.77 -10.21
CA TRP A 449 12.33 4.80 -11.29
C TRP A 449 13.51 4.80 -12.27
N THR A 450 14.01 3.62 -12.60
CA THR A 450 15.01 3.44 -13.66
C THR A 450 14.42 2.84 -14.92
N HIS A 451 13.26 2.17 -14.82
CA HIS A 451 12.53 1.69 -15.97
C HIS A 451 12.00 2.88 -16.79
N PRO A 452 12.33 3.01 -18.10
CA PRO A 452 11.99 4.20 -18.89
C PRO A 452 10.51 4.59 -18.83
N LYS A 453 9.62 3.61 -19.08
CA LYS A 453 8.17 3.84 -19.00
C LYS A 453 7.65 4.29 -17.64
N LEU A 454 8.33 3.96 -16.53
CA LEU A 454 7.88 4.37 -15.20
C LEU A 454 8.44 5.76 -14.88
N LYS A 455 9.72 5.96 -15.18
CA LYS A 455 10.44 7.22 -14.97
C LYS A 455 9.83 8.39 -15.70
N GLU A 456 9.36 8.17 -16.94
CA GLU A 456 8.79 9.25 -17.77
C GLU A 456 7.42 9.73 -17.31
N ARG A 457 6.71 8.95 -16.47
CA ARG A 457 5.29 9.22 -16.19
C ARG A 457 4.90 9.22 -14.72
N ILE A 458 5.58 8.49 -13.84
CA ILE A 458 5.21 8.40 -12.42
C ILE A 458 6.07 9.35 -11.62
N GLU A 459 5.42 10.37 -11.08
CA GLU A 459 6.04 11.41 -10.26
C GLU A 459 5.51 11.33 -8.83
N PHE A 460 6.38 11.59 -7.87
CA PHE A 460 6.02 11.73 -6.47
C PHE A 460 6.15 13.18 -6.04
N GLU A 461 5.13 13.70 -5.37
CA GLU A 461 5.09 15.08 -4.90
C GLU A 461 4.77 15.11 -3.40
N LEU A 462 5.30 16.11 -2.71
CA LEU A 462 5.08 16.31 -1.28
C LEU A 462 4.45 17.69 -1.06
N TYR A 463 3.33 17.69 -0.35
CA TYR A 463 2.60 18.91 0.00
C TYR A 463 2.51 19.06 1.51
N GLN A 464 2.62 20.29 2.00
CA GLN A 464 2.55 20.57 3.42
C GLN A 464 1.10 20.57 3.91
N ALA A 465 0.82 19.91 5.05
CA ALA A 465 -0.49 19.99 5.69
C ALA A 465 -0.79 21.41 6.18
N GLU A 466 -2.06 21.84 6.14
CA GLU A 466 -2.45 23.21 6.56
C GLU A 466 -1.99 23.53 7.99
N GLU A 467 -2.17 22.58 8.91
CA GLU A 467 -1.77 22.74 10.32
C GLU A 467 -0.27 22.98 10.54
N MET A 468 0.58 22.57 9.59
CA MET A 468 2.02 22.82 9.66
C MET A 468 2.37 24.21 9.15
N GLU A 469 1.57 24.78 8.26
CA GLU A 469 1.74 26.14 7.75
C GLU A 469 1.36 27.15 8.83
N GLU A 470 0.26 26.91 9.55
CA GLU A 470 -0.21 27.77 10.64
C GLU A 470 0.83 27.91 11.76
N LYS A 471 1.54 26.82 12.09
CA LYS A 471 2.58 26.81 13.15
C LYS A 471 3.94 27.33 12.69
N GLY A 472 4.19 27.37 11.37
CA GLY A 472 5.43 27.92 10.81
C GLY A 472 5.37 29.44 10.59
N ALA A 473 4.18 30.04 10.67
CA ALA A 473 3.95 31.46 10.49
C ALA A 473 4.04 32.29 11.80
N THR A 474 4.34 31.64 12.93
CA THR A 474 4.57 32.23 14.25
C THR A 474 6.03 32.07 14.65
#